data_AF-A0AAE9AGQ7-F1
#
_entry.id   AF-A0AAE9AGQ7-F1
#
_cell.length_a   1.000
_cell.length_b   1.000
_cell.length_c   1.000
_cell.angle_alpha   90.00
_cell.angle_beta   90.00
_cell.angle_gamma   90.00
#
_symmetry.space_group_name_H-M   'P 1'
#
loop_
_entity.id
_entity.type
_entity.pdbx_description
1 polymer ?
#
loop_
_entity_poly.entity_id
_entity_poly.type
_entity_poly.pdbx_seq_one_letter_code
_entity_poly.pdbx_strand_id
1 'polypeptide(L)'
;MAIDQISHSMENHTFTVISTNLTTSISSIATSQEEGFELCRYTTIMGRTNTVENLKTLEIESNGVTVRIPFKMARYTAPKPVIICISPQFAAEQ
;
A
#
# COMPACT_ATOMS: atom_id res chain seq x y z
N MET A 1 -4.73 1.22 10.68
CA MET A 1 -5.90 2.07 10.99
C MET A 1 -7.12 1.23 10.68
N ALA A 2 -8.07 1.12 11.60
CA ALA A 2 -9.34 0.44 11.35
C ALA A 2 -10.44 1.48 11.45
N ILE A 3 -11.25 1.61 10.40
CA ILE A 3 -12.38 2.53 10.35
C ILE A 3 -13.63 1.67 10.26
N ASP A 4 -14.61 1.97 11.12
CA ASP A 4 -15.91 1.28 11.11
C ASP A 4 -16.72 1.75 9.89
N GLN A 5 -16.85 0.87 8.90
CA GLN A 5 -17.51 1.22 7.63
C GLN A 5 -19.03 1.38 7.75
N ILE A 6 -19.64 0.74 8.74
CA ILE A 6 -21.09 0.84 8.98
C ILE A 6 -21.40 2.23 9.55
N SER A 7 -20.52 2.74 10.42
CA SER A 7 -20.66 4.08 11.00
C SER A 7 -20.21 5.19 10.04
N HIS A 8 -19.21 4.91 9.18
CA HIS A 8 -18.67 5.84 8.21
C HIS A 8 -18.45 5.13 6.88
N SER A 9 -19.33 5.36 5.90
CA SER A 9 -19.20 4.71 4.59
C SER A 9 -17.83 4.97 3.99
N MET A 10 -17.16 3.89 3.60
CA MET A 10 -15.85 3.90 2.96
C MET A 10 -15.96 3.84 1.43
N GLU A 11 -17.18 3.78 0.90
CA GLU A 11 -17.45 3.80 -0.54
C GLU A 11 -16.93 5.11 -1.15
N ASN A 12 -16.03 5.00 -2.13
CA ASN A 12 -15.38 6.13 -2.81
C ASN A 12 -14.67 7.13 -1.86
N HIS A 13 -14.28 6.68 -0.67
CA HIS A 13 -13.63 7.54 0.31
C HIS A 13 -12.22 7.98 -0.12
N THR A 14 -11.91 9.26 -0.03
CA THR A 14 -10.58 9.76 -0.38
C THR A 14 -9.74 9.99 0.87
N PHE A 15 -8.48 9.57 0.83
CA PHE A 15 -7.54 9.79 1.91
C PHE A 15 -6.54 10.88 1.51
N THR A 16 -6.26 11.82 2.41
CA THR A 16 -5.14 12.74 2.23
C THR A 16 -3.86 12.02 2.63
N VAL A 17 -2.94 11.89 1.68
CA VAL A 17 -1.63 11.29 1.90
C VAL A 17 -0.57 12.38 1.89
N ILE A 18 0.19 12.47 2.97
CA ILE A 18 1.30 13.41 3.10
C ILE A 18 2.58 12.62 2.86
N SER A 19 3.28 13.00 1.80
CA SER A 19 4.53 12.38 1.38
C SER A 19 5.65 13.39 1.53
N THR A 20 6.70 13.02 2.25
CA THR A 20 7.79 13.95 2.58
C THR A 20 9.13 13.37 2.17
N ASN A 21 9.91 14.18 1.46
CA ASN A 21 11.33 14.03 1.21
C ASN A 21 12.08 15.02 2.12
N LEU A 22 13.41 15.03 2.11
CA LEU A 22 14.28 15.84 2.97
C LEU A 22 13.94 17.34 2.95
N THR A 23 13.46 17.86 1.82
CA THR A 23 13.21 19.30 1.61
C THR A 23 11.76 19.64 1.33
N THR A 24 10.96 18.70 0.84
CA THR A 24 9.60 18.96 0.37
C THR A 24 8.60 18.01 0.99
N SER A 25 7.47 18.56 1.41
CA SER A 25 6.30 17.80 1.83
C SER A 25 5.16 18.13 0.87
N ILE A 26 4.55 17.09 0.30
CA ILE A 26 3.45 17.24 -0.66
C ILE A 26 2.27 16.41 -0.16
N SER A 27 1.11 17.06 -0.08
CA SER A 27 -0.18 16.40 0.12
C SER A 27 -0.76 15.95 -1.21
N SER A 28 -1.02 14.67 -1.36
CA SER A 28 -1.74 14.09 -2.49
C SER A 28 -3.01 13.39 -2.02
N ILE A 29 -4.02 13.33 -2.88
CA ILE A 29 -5.26 12.59 -2.61
C ILE A 29 -5.05 11.16 -3.10
N ALA A 30 -5.38 10.18 -2.26
CA ALA A 30 -5.42 8.78 -2.63
C ALA A 30 -6.84 8.37 -3.00
N THR A 31 -6.99 7.74 -4.16
CA THR A 31 -8.25 7.13 -4.58
C THR A 31 -8.39 5.77 -3.90
N SER A 32 -9.49 5.54 -3.19
CA SER A 32 -9.80 4.24 -2.59
C SER A 32 -10.41 3.28 -3.59
N GLN A 33 -10.06 2.01 -3.44
CA GLN A 33 -10.80 0.88 -3.97
C GLN A 33 -11.13 -0.05 -2.81
N GLU A 34 -12.41 -0.34 -2.60
CA GLU A 34 -12.82 -1.33 -1.61
C GLU A 34 -12.56 -2.74 -2.15
N GLU A 35 -11.94 -3.60 -1.33
CA GLU A 35 -11.66 -5.00 -1.66
C GLU A 35 -12.43 -5.99 -0.77
N GLY A 36 -13.57 -5.56 -0.20
CA GLY A 36 -14.37 -6.36 0.72
C GLY A 36 -15.87 -6.40 0.37
N PHE A 37 -16.63 -7.02 1.26
CA PHE A 37 -18.07 -7.20 1.13
C PHE A 37 -18.81 -6.22 2.06
N GLU A 38 -19.84 -5.55 1.54
CA GLU A 38 -20.53 -4.41 2.19
C GLU A 38 -21.07 -4.70 3.61
N LEU A 39 -21.31 -5.97 3.96
CA LEU A 39 -21.90 -6.35 5.25
C LEU A 39 -20.90 -6.44 6.42
N CYS A 40 -19.60 -6.35 6.16
CA CYS A 40 -18.61 -6.42 7.24
C CYS A 40 -18.59 -5.10 8.05
N ARG A 41 -18.20 -5.14 9.34
CA ARG A 41 -18.00 -3.90 10.11
C ARG A 41 -16.69 -3.19 9.75
N TYR A 42 -15.72 -3.96 9.27
CA TYR A 42 -14.42 -3.49 8.79
C TYR A 42 -14.15 -4.13 7.43
N THR A 43 -13.77 -3.31 6.46
CA THR A 43 -13.39 -3.73 5.11
C THR A 43 -11.93 -3.37 4.83
N THR A 44 -11.32 -4.10 3.91
CA THR A 44 -9.98 -3.74 3.41
C THR A 44 -10.13 -2.74 2.29
N ILE A 45 -9.40 -1.64 2.36
CA ILE A 45 -9.39 -0.60 1.33
C ILE A 45 -7.98 -0.49 0.78
N MET A 46 -7.87 -0.51 -0.54
CA MET A 46 -6.64 -0.18 -1.25
C MET A 46 -6.66 1.30 -1.62
N GLY A 47 -5.73 2.08 -1.06
CA GLY A 47 -5.50 3.47 -1.46
C GLY A 47 -4.41 3.56 -2.52
N ARG A 48 -4.71 4.20 -3.65
CA ARG A 48 -3.73 4.47 -4.72
C ARG A 48 -3.43 5.96 -4.81
N THR A 49 -2.14 6.33 -4.74
CA THR A 49 -1.69 7.71 -4.93
C THR A 49 -0.28 7.77 -5.50
N ASN A 50 0.10 8.94 -5.99
CA ASN A 50 1.49 9.27 -6.32
C ASN A 50 2.15 9.95 -5.12
N THR A 51 3.43 9.65 -4.93
CA THR A 51 4.25 10.20 -3.83
C THR A 51 5.47 10.92 -4.38
N VAL A 52 6.14 11.68 -3.53
CA VAL A 52 7.42 12.31 -3.88
C VAL A 52 8.52 11.29 -4.15
N GLU A 53 9.44 11.64 -5.05
CA GLU A 53 10.68 10.88 -5.24
C GLU A 53 11.50 10.84 -3.95
N ASN A 54 12.26 9.76 -3.74
CA ASN A 54 13.08 9.55 -2.54
C ASN A 54 12.31 9.71 -1.23
N LEU A 55 11.09 9.16 -1.21
CA LEU A 55 10.18 9.20 -0.07
C LEU A 55 10.85 8.79 1.25
N LYS A 56 10.78 9.67 2.25
CA LYS A 56 11.34 9.42 3.58
C LYS A 56 10.26 9.13 4.61
N THR A 57 9.14 9.85 4.52
CA THR A 57 7.98 9.65 5.40
C THR A 57 6.71 9.63 4.57
N LEU A 58 5.77 8.80 5.01
CA LEU A 58 4.46 8.62 4.42
C LEU A 58 3.46 8.67 5.55
N GLU A 59 2.47 9.54 5.43
CA GLU A 59 1.45 9.73 6.45
C GLU A 59 0.08 9.79 5.79
N ILE A 60 -0.94 9.30 6.49
CA ILE A 60 -2.34 9.48 6.11
C ILE A 60 -2.96 10.43 7.11
N GLU A 61 -3.58 11.48 6.60
CA GLU A 61 -4.42 12.39 7.37
C GLU A 61 -5.89 12.04 7.14
N SER A 62 -6.64 11.94 8.24
CA SER A 62 -8.09 11.76 8.22
C SER A 62 -8.68 12.49 9.42
N ASN A 63 -9.61 13.41 9.16
CA ASN A 63 -10.34 14.18 10.17
C ASN A 63 -9.43 14.88 11.20
N GLY A 64 -8.30 15.43 10.75
CA GLY A 64 -7.33 16.13 11.60
C GLY A 64 -6.38 15.22 12.38
N VAL A 65 -6.50 13.89 12.20
CA VAL A 65 -5.59 12.90 12.78
C VAL A 65 -4.63 12.41 11.71
N THR A 66 -3.34 12.59 11.96
CA THR A 66 -2.28 12.14 11.06
C THR A 66 -1.62 10.88 11.61
N VAL A 67 -1.59 9.82 10.81
CA VAL A 67 -0.96 8.54 11.14
C VAL A 67 0.18 8.27 10.18
N ARG A 68 1.37 8.02 10.73
CA ARG A 68 2.55 7.66 9.94
C ARG A 68 2.54 6.19 9.56
N ILE A 69 2.72 5.92 8.26
CA ILE A 69 2.81 4.58 7.72
C ILE A 69 4.28 4.14 7.75
N PRO A 70 4.60 3.02 8.42
CA PRO A 70 5.91 2.41 8.28
C PRO A 70 6.02 1.77 6.90
N PHE A 71 7.03 2.15 6.13
CA PHE A 71 7.36 1.51 4.85
C PHE A 71 8.87 1.27 4.75
N LYS A 72 9.24 0.36 3.87
CA LYS A 72 10.63 0.21 3.41
C LYS A 72 10.65 0.52 1.92
N MET A 73 11.62 1.32 1.50
CA MET A 73 11.83 1.56 0.07
C MET A 73 12.10 0.23 -0.63
N ALA A 74 11.48 0.05 -1.80
CA ALA A 74 11.75 -1.11 -2.63
C ALA A 74 13.26 -1.17 -2.93
N ARG A 75 13.83 -2.37 -2.86
CA ARG A 75 15.24 -2.56 -3.19
C ARG A 75 15.39 -2.44 -4.71
N TYR A 76 16.01 -1.36 -5.17
CA TYR A 76 16.33 -1.17 -6.60
C TYR A 76 17.45 -2.08 -7.08
N THR A 77 18.25 -2.63 -6.17
CA THR A 77 19.31 -3.59 -6.47
C THR A 77 19.17 -4.82 -5.57
N ALA A 78 19.03 -5.99 -6.17
CA ALA A 78 19.14 -7.26 -5.47
C ALA A 78 20.62 -7.67 -5.44
N PRO A 79 21.20 -8.03 -4.27
CA PRO A 79 22.56 -8.52 -4.22
C PRO A 79 22.60 -9.94 -4.80
N LYS A 80 23.00 -10.04 -6.08
CA LYS A 80 23.29 -11.25 -6.88
C LYS A 80 22.08 -11.99 -7.50
N PRO A 81 22.26 -12.62 -8.69
CA PRO A 81 21.18 -13.29 -9.42
C PRO A 81 20.69 -14.54 -8.69
N VAL A 82 19.37 -14.71 -8.66
CA VAL A 82 18.73 -15.96 -8.24
C VAL A 82 18.84 -16.95 -9.40
N ILE A 83 19.67 -17.99 -9.23
CA ILE A 83 19.76 -19.11 -10.17
C ILE A 83 18.90 -20.24 -9.59
N ILE A 84 17.79 -20.56 -10.26
CA ILE A 84 16.98 -21.73 -9.94
C ILE A 84 17.32 -22.81 -10.95
N CYS A 85 18.09 -23.81 -10.53
CA CYS A 85 18.35 -25.01 -11.33
C CYS A 85 17.29 -26.06 -10.99
N ILE A 86 16.37 -26.32 -11.92
CA ILE A 86 15.44 -27.45 -11.86
C ILE A 86 15.94 -28.49 -12.86
N SER A 87 16.42 -29.63 -12.35
CA SER A 87 16.70 -30.80 -13.18
C SER A 87 15.37 -31.48 -13.53
N PRO A 88 15.04 -31.73 -14.80
CA PRO A 88 13.88 -32.55 -15.13
C PRO A 88 14.10 -33.97 -14.61
N GLN A 89 13.16 -34.48 -13.81
CA GLN A 89 13.06 -35.91 -13.59
C GLN A 89 12.18 -36.48 -14.69
N PHE A 90 12.80 -37.12 -15.67
CA PHE A 90 12.06 -37.98 -16.59
C PHE A 90 11.75 -39.28 -15.87
N ALA A 91 10.50 -39.45 -15.44
CA ALA A 91 9.94 -40.77 -15.21
C ALA A 91 9.31 -41.21 -16.54
N ALA A 92 10.01 -42.07 -17.28
CA ALA A 92 9.38 -42.85 -18.32
C ALA A 92 8.86 -44.13 -17.66
N GLU A 93 7.55 -44.20 -17.42
CA GLU A 93 6.86 -45.47 -17.22
C GLU A 93 6.25 -45.90 -18.55
N GLN A 94 6.43 -47.17 -18.85
CA GLN A 94 6.16 -47.86 -20.10
C GLN A 94 4.68 -48.21 -20.27
#